data_AF-A0A1V4U367-F1
#
_entry.id   AF-A0A1V4U367-F1
#
_cell.length_a   1.000
_cell.length_b   1.000
_cell.length_c   1.000
_cell.angle_alpha   90.00
_cell.angle_beta   90.00
_cell.angle_gamma   90.00
#
_symmetry.space_group_name_H-M   'P 1'
#
loop_
_entity.id
_entity.type
_entity.pdbx_description
1 polymer ?
#
loop_
_entity_poly.entity_id
_entity_poly.type
_entity_poly.pdbx_seq_one_letter_code
_entity_poly.pdbx_strand_id
1 'polypeptide(L)'
;MPFTGGISLFTSGKDDSLTFTVLRLLFPVLLAFTYFFSSLLVLPPEKSLILGGLMIVYYIPPAGKESIIPLGIGLGIPWWLMAASLAFLDVITSLFVILNFRIALRIPVLGPWISRFLASGDAFMEKHPWLSRWSVLGVAGFVLLPLQGTGGVGATLVGMMAGLSPGKILLAIGIGASAECLIFALGSELIWRLIVENLVLGLGVALAVIIAGIILYLAFRRRFRELHG
;
A
#
# COMPACT_ATOMS: atom_id res chain seq x y z
N MET A 1 27.59 5.42 -4.24
CA MET A 1 27.43 3.96 -4.44
C MET A 1 26.02 3.74 -4.97
N PRO A 2 25.80 2.92 -6.00
CA PRO A 2 24.44 2.70 -6.51
C PRO A 2 23.57 2.06 -5.41
N PHE A 3 22.36 2.57 -5.21
CA PHE A 3 21.40 2.12 -4.19
C PHE A 3 20.90 0.67 -4.43
N THR A 4 21.23 0.11 -5.59
CA THR A 4 20.91 -1.28 -5.97
C THR A 4 21.63 -2.35 -5.14
N GLY A 5 22.65 -1.98 -4.35
CA GLY A 5 23.39 -2.92 -3.49
C GLY A 5 22.49 -3.70 -2.52
N GLY A 6 21.41 -3.09 -2.01
CA GLY A 6 20.45 -3.76 -1.11
C GLY A 6 19.60 -4.85 -1.77
N ILE A 7 19.43 -4.80 -3.10
CA ILE A 7 18.62 -5.78 -3.85
C ILE A 7 19.37 -7.10 -4.02
N SER A 8 20.71 -7.06 -4.00
CA SER A 8 21.56 -8.25 -4.11
C SER A 8 21.31 -9.27 -2.99
N LEU A 9 20.92 -8.80 -1.80
CA LEU A 9 20.49 -9.63 -0.66
C LEU A 9 19.26 -10.48 -0.98
N PHE A 10 18.38 -10.00 -1.86
CA PHE A 10 17.11 -10.66 -2.21
C PHE A 10 17.19 -11.49 -3.50
N THR A 11 18.28 -11.35 -4.27
CA THR A 11 18.52 -12.12 -5.50
C THR A 11 19.51 -13.28 -5.28
N SER A 12 20.34 -13.24 -4.23
CA SER A 12 21.33 -14.27 -3.88
C SER A 12 20.71 -15.48 -3.14
N GLY A 13 19.64 -16.05 -3.69
CA GLY A 13 19.03 -17.28 -3.17
C GLY A 13 19.65 -18.53 -3.79
N LYS A 14 20.15 -19.45 -2.94
CA LYS A 14 20.46 -20.84 -3.32
C LYS A 14 19.22 -21.50 -3.93
N ASP A 15 19.42 -22.48 -4.82
CA ASP A 15 18.34 -23.34 -5.33
C ASP A 15 17.72 -24.12 -4.15
N ASP A 16 16.64 -23.58 -3.60
CA ASP A 16 15.88 -24.18 -2.51
C ASP A 16 15.02 -25.34 -3.06
N SER A 17 14.75 -26.35 -2.23
CA SER A 17 13.89 -27.47 -2.63
C SER A 17 12.50 -26.98 -3.06
N LEU A 18 11.86 -27.72 -3.97
CA LEU A 18 10.50 -27.41 -4.46
C LEU A 18 9.52 -27.14 -3.32
N THR A 19 9.62 -27.89 -2.22
CA THR A 19 8.79 -27.74 -1.03
C THR A 19 8.92 -26.36 -0.40
N PHE A 20 10.15 -25.85 -0.23
CA PHE A 20 10.36 -24.51 0.33
C PHE A 20 9.83 -23.40 -0.58
N THR A 21 9.97 -23.58 -1.89
CA THR A 21 9.42 -22.63 -2.87
C THR A 21 7.89 -22.58 -2.80
N VAL A 22 7.23 -23.74 -2.76
CA VAL A 22 5.77 -23.82 -2.63
C VAL A 22 5.30 -23.20 -1.31
N LEU A 23 5.99 -23.48 -0.20
CA LEU A 23 5.65 -22.89 1.10
C LEU A 23 5.75 -21.36 1.11
N ARG A 24 6.81 -20.78 0.53
CA ARG A 24 6.99 -19.33 0.42
C ARG A 24 5.94 -18.65 -0.46
N LEU A 25 5.45 -19.36 -1.49
CA LEU A 25 4.40 -18.86 -2.37
C LEU A 25 3.01 -18.93 -1.70
N LEU A 26 2.71 -20.06 -1.05
CA LEU A 26 1.41 -20.29 -0.43
C LEU A 26 1.25 -19.51 0.88
N PHE A 27 2.31 -19.24 1.62
CA PHE A 27 2.19 -18.62 2.95
C PHE A 27 1.45 -17.26 2.94
N PRO A 28 1.79 -16.28 2.08
CA PRO A 28 1.03 -15.03 1.99
C PRO A 28 -0.42 -15.24 1.54
N VAL A 29 -0.64 -16.19 0.62
CA VAL A 29 -1.98 -16.52 0.11
C VAL A 29 -2.86 -17.12 1.20
N LEU A 30 -2.33 -18.06 1.98
CA LEU A 30 -3.02 -18.67 3.11
C LEU A 30 -3.35 -17.63 4.19
N LEU A 31 -2.46 -16.68 4.46
CA LEU A 31 -2.76 -15.57 5.38
C LEU A 31 -3.92 -14.71 4.89
N ALA A 32 -3.97 -14.40 3.58
CA ALA A 32 -5.08 -13.63 3.00
C ALA A 32 -6.42 -14.38 3.10
N PHE A 33 -6.44 -15.68 2.78
CA PHE A 33 -7.63 -16.51 2.95
C PHE A 33 -8.05 -16.61 4.42
N THR A 34 -7.10 -16.86 5.32
CA THR A 34 -7.38 -16.96 6.77
C THR A 34 -8.01 -15.67 7.29
N TYR A 35 -7.49 -14.51 6.87
CA TYR A 35 -8.07 -13.21 7.20
C TYR A 35 -9.49 -13.06 6.65
N PHE A 36 -9.72 -13.38 5.37
CA PHE A 36 -11.05 -13.32 4.77
C PHE A 36 -12.05 -14.21 5.50
N PHE A 37 -11.71 -15.47 5.79
CA PHE A 37 -12.59 -16.38 6.53
C PHE A 37 -12.83 -15.91 7.97
N SER A 38 -11.84 -15.30 8.62
CA SER A 38 -12.02 -14.71 9.95
C SER A 38 -13.03 -13.56 9.95
N SER A 39 -13.19 -12.85 8.82
CA SER A 39 -14.19 -11.80 8.69
C SER A 39 -15.63 -12.32 8.78
N LEU A 40 -15.89 -13.58 8.41
CA LEU A 40 -17.22 -14.22 8.50
C LEU A 40 -17.67 -14.43 9.95
N LEU A 41 -16.74 -14.39 10.90
CA LEU A 41 -17.07 -14.47 12.34
C LEU A 41 -17.52 -13.11 12.89
N VAL A 42 -17.24 -12.03 12.18
CA VAL A 42 -17.47 -10.64 12.60
C VAL A 42 -18.62 -10.01 11.84
N LEU A 43 -18.72 -10.30 10.54
CA LEU A 43 -19.70 -9.71 9.63
C LEU A 43 -20.71 -10.73 9.11
N PRO A 44 -21.93 -10.29 8.76
CA PRO A 44 -22.84 -11.10 7.96
C PRO A 44 -22.17 -11.58 6.65
N PRO A 45 -22.50 -12.80 6.16
CA PRO A 45 -21.85 -13.37 4.97
C PRO A 45 -21.86 -12.46 3.75
N GLU A 46 -22.96 -11.74 3.51
CA GLU A 46 -23.09 -10.78 2.41
C GLU A 46 -22.03 -9.67 2.48
N LYS A 47 -21.82 -9.10 3.67
CA LYS A 47 -20.83 -8.04 3.89
C LYS A 47 -19.40 -8.56 3.82
N SER A 48 -19.14 -9.78 4.29
CA SER A 48 -17.83 -10.42 4.12
C SER A 48 -17.51 -10.66 2.65
N LEU A 49 -18.49 -11.08 1.83
CA LEU A 49 -18.29 -11.24 0.39
C LEU A 49 -17.99 -9.90 -0.29
N ILE A 50 -18.67 -8.82 0.10
CA ILE A 50 -18.36 -7.47 -0.37
C ILE A 50 -16.92 -7.09 0.00
N LEU A 51 -16.52 -7.30 1.25
CA LEU A 51 -15.15 -7.03 1.70
C LEU A 51 -14.13 -7.82 0.88
N GLY A 52 -14.34 -9.13 0.67
CA GLY A 52 -13.47 -9.95 -0.16
C GLY A 52 -13.38 -9.46 -1.61
N GLY A 53 -14.51 -9.04 -2.19
CA GLY A 53 -14.54 -8.41 -3.50
C GLY A 53 -13.70 -7.13 -3.57
N LEU A 54 -13.85 -6.24 -2.57
CA LEU A 54 -13.06 -5.02 -2.45
C LEU A 54 -11.56 -5.29 -2.26
N MET A 55 -11.20 -6.33 -1.50
CA MET A 55 -9.81 -6.78 -1.35
C MET A 55 -9.20 -7.25 -2.67
N ILE A 56 -9.98 -7.89 -3.54
CA ILE A 56 -9.52 -8.28 -4.88
C ILE A 56 -9.38 -7.04 -5.78
N VAL A 57 -10.36 -6.14 -5.75
CA VAL A 57 -10.37 -4.90 -6.55
C VAL A 57 -9.16 -4.03 -6.24
N TYR A 58 -8.64 -4.03 -5.01
CA TYR A 58 -7.41 -3.34 -4.62
C TYR A 58 -6.19 -3.67 -5.50
N TYR A 59 -6.13 -4.88 -6.03
CA TYR A 59 -5.03 -5.29 -6.90
C TYR A 59 -5.21 -4.90 -8.38
N ILE A 60 -6.35 -4.30 -8.74
CA ILE A 60 -6.70 -3.92 -10.12
C ILE A 60 -6.58 -2.39 -10.26
N PRO A 61 -5.53 -1.86 -10.91
CA PRO A 61 -5.46 -0.44 -11.22
C PRO A 61 -6.68 0.02 -12.02
N PRO A 62 -7.27 1.21 -11.74
CA PRO A 62 -6.75 2.30 -10.92
C PRO A 62 -7.30 2.32 -9.47
N ALA A 63 -7.90 1.25 -8.95
CA ALA A 63 -8.52 1.28 -7.63
C ALA A 63 -7.46 1.30 -6.50
N GLY A 64 -7.25 2.45 -5.88
CA GLY A 64 -6.41 2.61 -4.68
C GLY A 64 -7.20 2.66 -3.37
N LYS A 65 -6.49 2.79 -2.25
CA LYS A 65 -7.08 2.87 -0.90
C LYS A 65 -8.00 4.08 -0.75
N GLU A 66 -7.66 5.17 -1.42
CA GLU A 66 -8.41 6.41 -1.48
C GLU A 66 -9.81 6.25 -2.11
N SER A 67 -10.00 5.21 -2.93
CA SER A 67 -11.30 4.89 -3.53
C SER A 67 -12.01 3.74 -2.81
N ILE A 68 -11.27 2.70 -2.44
CA ILE A 68 -11.84 1.47 -1.87
C ILE A 68 -12.33 1.67 -0.43
N ILE A 69 -11.60 2.44 0.38
CA ILE A 69 -11.98 2.67 1.79
C ILE A 69 -13.31 3.44 1.88
N PRO A 70 -13.50 4.60 1.22
CA PRO A 70 -14.79 5.28 1.24
C PRO A 70 -15.92 4.42 0.68
N LEU A 71 -15.67 3.67 -0.41
CA LEU A 71 -16.66 2.80 -1.03
C LEU A 71 -17.10 1.69 -0.06
N GLY A 72 -16.17 1.01 0.61
CA GLY A 72 -16.48 -0.03 1.58
C GLY A 72 -17.29 0.49 2.77
N ILE A 73 -16.96 1.67 3.28
CA ILE A 73 -17.71 2.33 4.36
C ILE A 73 -19.13 2.67 3.89
N GLY A 74 -19.28 3.21 2.68
CA GLY A 74 -20.59 3.50 2.07
C GLY A 74 -21.45 2.25 1.83
N LEU A 75 -20.82 1.09 1.56
CA LEU A 75 -21.49 -0.22 1.47
C LEU A 75 -21.79 -0.85 2.84
N GLY A 76 -21.49 -0.15 3.94
CA GLY A 76 -21.83 -0.56 5.29
C GLY A 76 -20.82 -1.52 5.94
N ILE A 77 -19.58 -1.57 5.44
CA ILE A 77 -18.46 -2.23 6.12
C ILE A 77 -17.90 -1.30 7.20
N PRO A 78 -17.65 -1.78 8.43
CA PRO A 78 -17.08 -0.96 9.49
C PRO A 78 -15.72 -0.37 9.10
N TRP A 79 -15.52 0.93 9.38
CA TRP A 79 -14.29 1.67 9.04
C TRP A 79 -13.01 0.98 9.52
N TRP A 80 -13.04 0.42 10.74
CA TRP A 80 -11.87 -0.23 11.35
C TRP A 80 -11.49 -1.51 10.62
N LEU A 81 -12.48 -2.25 10.12
CA LEU A 81 -12.26 -3.48 9.37
C LEU A 81 -11.75 -3.16 7.96
N MET A 82 -12.27 -2.12 7.31
CA MET A 82 -11.72 -1.64 6.04
C MET A 82 -10.26 -1.19 6.18
N ALA A 83 -9.95 -0.41 7.22
CA ALA A 83 -8.59 0.05 7.48
C ALA A 83 -7.64 -1.12 7.73
N ALA A 84 -8.03 -2.05 8.61
CA ALA A 84 -7.25 -3.24 8.92
C ALA A 84 -7.06 -4.13 7.68
N SER A 85 -8.09 -4.30 6.85
CA SER A 85 -8.03 -5.15 5.66
C SER A 85 -7.00 -4.63 4.66
N LEU A 86 -7.07 -3.35 4.30
CA LEU A 86 -6.16 -2.81 3.30
C LEU A 86 -4.73 -2.64 3.84
N ALA A 87 -4.57 -2.30 5.12
CA ALA A 87 -3.25 -2.29 5.74
C ALA A 87 -2.62 -3.69 5.76
N PHE A 88 -3.42 -4.71 6.05
CA PHE A 88 -3.00 -6.11 6.05
C PHE A 88 -2.65 -6.61 4.64
N LEU A 89 -3.42 -6.22 3.62
CA LEU A 89 -3.09 -6.53 2.21
C LEU A 89 -1.72 -5.98 1.82
N ASP A 90 -1.36 -4.77 2.25
CA ASP A 90 -0.04 -4.21 1.98
C ASP A 90 1.08 -5.01 2.63
N VAL A 91 0.90 -5.42 3.88
CA VAL A 91 1.87 -6.25 4.60
C VAL A 91 2.01 -7.63 3.95
N ILE A 92 0.89 -8.27 3.57
CA ILE A 92 0.92 -9.54 2.83
C ILE A 92 1.61 -9.39 1.47
N THR A 93 1.28 -8.33 0.75
CA THR A 93 1.86 -8.06 -0.57
C THR A 93 3.36 -7.84 -0.46
N SER A 94 3.81 -7.10 0.55
CA SER A 94 5.22 -6.93 0.86
C SER A 94 5.88 -8.26 1.20
N LEU A 95 5.27 -9.06 2.07
CA LEU A 95 5.75 -10.38 2.44
C LEU A 95 5.89 -11.28 1.21
N PHE A 96 4.90 -11.27 0.32
CA PHE A 96 4.96 -12.02 -0.95
C PHE A 96 6.14 -11.57 -1.82
N VAL A 97 6.33 -10.26 -2.00
CA VAL A 97 7.44 -9.70 -2.80
C VAL A 97 8.79 -10.04 -2.18
N ILE A 98 8.93 -9.92 -0.86
CA ILE A 98 10.15 -10.27 -0.12
C ILE A 98 10.49 -11.76 -0.30
N LEU A 99 9.51 -12.65 -0.10
CA LEU A 99 9.73 -14.10 -0.14
C LEU A 99 9.91 -14.63 -1.56
N ASN A 100 9.34 -13.95 -2.56
CA ASN A 100 9.24 -14.45 -3.94
C ASN A 100 9.78 -13.43 -4.96
N PHE A 101 10.76 -12.61 -4.61
CA PHE A 101 11.24 -11.49 -5.44
C PHE A 101 11.59 -11.89 -6.89
N ARG A 102 12.30 -13.01 -7.07
CA ARG A 102 12.63 -13.56 -8.39
C ARG A 102 11.40 -13.93 -9.22
N ILE A 103 10.37 -14.46 -8.57
CA ILE A 103 9.09 -14.82 -9.21
C ILE A 103 8.30 -13.56 -9.51
N ALA A 104 8.26 -12.60 -8.58
CA ALA A 104 7.58 -11.32 -8.76
C ALA A 104 8.07 -10.55 -9.99
N LEU A 105 9.38 -10.59 -10.28
CA LEU A 105 9.97 -10.01 -11.50
C LEU A 105 9.53 -10.69 -12.81
N ARG A 106 9.08 -11.94 -12.77
CA ARG A 106 8.65 -12.71 -13.95
C ARG A 106 7.15 -12.61 -14.23
N ILE A 107 6.37 -12.03 -13.31
CA ILE A 107 4.92 -11.88 -13.50
C ILE A 107 4.68 -10.83 -14.61
N PRO A 108 3.83 -11.10 -15.61
CA PRO A 108 3.70 -10.26 -16.81
C PRO A 108 3.24 -8.82 -16.53
N VAL A 109 2.48 -8.59 -15.46
CA VAL A 109 2.02 -7.25 -15.05
C VAL A 109 2.98 -6.62 -14.03
N LEU A 110 3.37 -7.36 -12.99
CA LEU A 110 4.21 -6.84 -11.90
C LEU A 110 5.67 -6.65 -12.31
N GLY A 111 6.23 -7.53 -13.14
CA GLY A 111 7.63 -7.50 -13.56
C GLY A 111 8.05 -6.23 -14.30
N PRO A 112 7.31 -5.80 -15.35
CA PRO A 112 7.55 -4.52 -16.01
C PRO A 112 7.37 -3.32 -15.07
N TRP A 113 6.40 -3.37 -14.15
CA TRP A 113 6.17 -2.31 -13.17
C TRP A 113 7.35 -2.17 -12.20
N ILE A 114 7.82 -3.29 -11.62
CA ILE A 114 8.98 -3.34 -10.72
C ILE A 114 10.22 -2.81 -11.44
N SER A 115 10.47 -3.28 -12.67
CA SER A 115 11.64 -2.86 -13.46
C SER A 115 11.63 -1.36 -13.74
N ARG A 116 10.47 -0.78 -14.10
CA ARG A 116 10.32 0.67 -14.30
C ARG A 116 10.51 1.46 -13.02
N PHE A 117 9.93 0.97 -11.92
CA PHE A 117 10.08 1.59 -10.60
C PHE A 117 11.54 1.60 -10.18
N LEU A 118 12.26 0.50 -10.39
CA LEU A 118 13.67 0.38 -10.05
C LEU A 118 14.57 1.28 -10.91
N ALA A 119 14.30 1.35 -12.22
CA ALA A 119 15.03 2.24 -13.13
C ALA A 119 14.85 3.73 -12.79
N SER A 120 13.67 4.11 -12.27
CA SER A 120 13.39 5.49 -11.80
C SER A 120 13.77 5.70 -10.33
N GLY A 121 14.00 4.62 -9.60
CA GLY A 121 14.19 4.60 -8.15
C GLY A 121 15.52 5.21 -7.73
N ASP A 122 16.59 5.03 -8.49
CA ASP A 122 17.90 5.61 -8.16
C ASP A 122 17.83 7.15 -8.17
N ALA A 123 17.23 7.74 -9.20
CA ALA A 123 17.00 9.19 -9.26
C ALA A 123 16.04 9.69 -8.16
N PHE A 124 15.06 8.88 -7.76
CA PHE A 124 14.16 9.19 -6.65
C PHE A 124 14.89 9.17 -5.29
N MET A 125 15.73 8.16 -5.04
CA MET A 125 16.52 8.02 -3.82
C MET A 125 17.59 9.11 -3.70
N GLU A 126 18.21 9.51 -4.81
CA GLU A 126 19.15 10.65 -4.85
C GLU A 126 18.46 11.98 -4.52
N LYS A 127 17.26 12.22 -5.06
CA LYS A 127 16.47 13.42 -4.75
C LYS A 127 15.93 13.44 -3.32
N HIS A 128 15.79 12.27 -2.71
CA HIS A 128 15.19 12.12 -1.40
C HIS A 128 16.12 11.37 -0.41
N PRO A 129 17.27 11.95 -0.03
CA PRO A 129 18.23 11.31 0.88
C PRO A 129 17.69 11.07 2.31
N TRP A 130 16.62 11.78 2.71
CA TRP A 130 15.91 11.52 3.95
C TRP A 130 15.32 10.09 4.03
N LEU A 131 14.94 9.49 2.89
CA LEU A 131 14.44 8.12 2.81
C LEU A 131 15.51 7.09 3.19
N SER A 132 16.78 7.32 2.82
CA SER A 132 17.88 6.44 3.24
C SER A 132 18.34 6.73 4.67
N ARG A 133 18.40 8.02 5.07
CA ARG A 133 18.84 8.46 6.41
C ARG A 133 17.91 8.00 7.53
N TRP A 134 16.59 8.04 7.30
CA TRP A 134 15.57 7.67 8.28
C TRP A 134 14.92 6.33 7.92
N SER A 135 15.71 5.39 7.41
CA SER A 135 15.32 4.20 6.64
C SER A 135 13.92 3.63 6.92
N VAL A 136 13.58 3.26 8.17
CA VAL A 136 12.25 2.73 8.54
C VAL A 136 11.15 3.79 8.49
N LEU A 137 11.39 4.97 9.08
CA LEU A 137 10.43 6.09 9.09
C LEU A 137 10.26 6.71 7.70
N GLY A 138 11.33 6.73 6.90
CA GLY A 138 11.29 7.16 5.51
C GLY A 138 10.38 6.25 4.68
N VAL A 139 10.55 4.94 4.79
CA VAL A 139 9.66 3.97 4.10
C VAL A 139 8.22 4.06 4.62
N ALA A 140 8.01 4.20 5.93
CA ALA A 140 6.67 4.41 6.47
C ALA A 140 6.04 5.72 5.96
N GLY A 141 6.82 6.79 5.87
CA GLY A 141 6.41 8.06 5.27
C GLY A 141 6.13 7.97 3.78
N PHE A 142 6.83 7.11 3.05
CA PHE A 142 6.58 6.84 1.64
C PHE A 142 5.22 6.16 1.44
N VAL A 143 4.88 5.18 2.28
CA VAL A 143 3.56 4.53 2.24
C VAL A 143 2.43 5.52 2.53
N LEU A 144 2.66 6.46 3.45
CA LEU A 144 1.69 7.52 3.78
C LEU A 144 1.38 8.48 2.62
N LEU A 145 2.17 8.48 1.54
CA LEU A 145 1.87 9.30 0.37
C LEU A 145 0.66 8.71 -0.37
N PRO A 146 -0.38 9.53 -0.65
CA PRO A 146 -1.61 9.09 -1.33
C PRO A 146 -1.38 8.94 -2.83
N LEU A 147 -0.39 8.14 -3.21
CA LEU A 147 0.02 7.90 -4.58
C LEU A 147 -0.15 6.41 -4.87
N GLN A 148 -0.86 6.08 -5.94
CA GLN A 148 -1.03 4.69 -6.34
C GLN A 148 0.34 4.01 -6.56
N GLY A 149 0.54 2.88 -5.90
CA GLY A 149 1.78 2.12 -5.97
C GLY A 149 2.78 2.40 -4.85
N THR A 150 2.51 3.32 -3.92
CA THR A 150 3.34 3.52 -2.70
C THR A 150 3.09 2.49 -1.60
N GLY A 151 2.03 1.69 -1.73
CA GLY A 151 1.68 0.61 -0.80
C GLY A 151 2.62 -0.60 -0.88
N GLY A 152 2.07 -1.81 -0.75
CA GLY A 152 2.82 -3.03 -0.49
C GLY A 152 4.00 -3.31 -1.43
N VAL A 153 3.86 -3.16 -2.75
CA VAL A 153 4.95 -3.44 -3.70
C VAL A 153 5.99 -2.31 -3.72
N GLY A 154 5.58 -1.06 -3.92
CA GLY A 154 6.51 0.06 -4.07
C GLY A 154 7.31 0.35 -2.82
N ALA A 155 6.68 0.39 -1.65
CA ALA A 155 7.39 0.57 -0.39
C ALA A 155 8.37 -0.57 -0.09
N THR A 156 8.04 -1.79 -0.52
CA THR A 156 8.97 -2.92 -0.43
C THR A 156 10.22 -2.67 -1.25
N LEU A 157 10.07 -2.22 -2.51
CA LEU A 157 11.20 -1.89 -3.37
C LEU A 157 12.04 -0.74 -2.79
N VAL A 158 11.40 0.33 -2.31
CA VAL A 158 12.09 1.45 -1.65
C VAL A 158 12.86 0.96 -0.42
N GLY A 159 12.27 0.10 0.40
CA GLY A 159 12.94 -0.51 1.54
C GLY A 159 14.14 -1.38 1.14
N MET A 160 14.01 -2.17 0.08
CA MET A 160 15.11 -2.97 -0.47
C MET A 160 16.25 -2.09 -0.99
N MET A 161 15.93 -1.01 -1.72
CA MET A 161 16.90 -0.02 -2.21
C MET A 161 17.58 0.75 -1.07
N ALA A 162 16.86 1.00 0.02
CA ALA A 162 17.41 1.59 1.24
C ALA A 162 18.28 0.60 2.05
N GLY A 163 18.39 -0.67 1.63
CA GLY A 163 19.18 -1.70 2.31
C GLY A 163 18.57 -2.20 3.62
N LEU A 164 17.25 -2.06 3.80
CA LEU A 164 16.56 -2.55 4.99
C LEU A 164 16.45 -4.08 4.99
N SER A 165 16.53 -4.67 6.19
CA SER A 165 16.24 -6.09 6.38
C SER A 165 14.74 -6.37 6.18
N PRO A 166 14.35 -7.59 5.78
CA PRO A 166 12.95 -7.97 5.55
C PRO A 166 11.99 -7.56 6.66
N GLY A 167 12.34 -7.81 7.92
CA GLY A 167 11.51 -7.45 9.07
C GLY A 167 11.34 -5.94 9.25
N LYS A 168 12.37 -5.14 8.95
CA LYS A 168 12.29 -3.68 9.01
C LYS A 168 11.40 -3.12 7.89
N ILE A 169 11.43 -3.73 6.71
CA ILE A 169 10.53 -3.37 5.59
C ILE A 169 9.07 -3.63 5.99
N LEU A 170 8.78 -4.84 6.49
CA LEU A 170 7.43 -5.20 6.95
C LEU A 170 6.94 -4.29 8.07
N LEU A 171 7.81 -3.94 9.04
CA LEU A 171 7.47 -3.00 10.10
C LEU A 171 7.15 -1.60 9.56
N ALA A 172 7.99 -1.07 8.68
CA ALA A 172 7.77 0.25 8.07
C ALA A 172 6.45 0.30 7.31
N ILE A 173 6.16 -0.74 6.52
CA ILE A 173 4.91 -0.85 5.76
C ILE A 173 3.72 -1.02 6.69
N GLY A 174 3.83 -1.84 7.73
CA GLY A 174 2.77 -2.01 8.73
C GLY A 174 2.40 -0.69 9.39
N ILE A 175 3.39 0.11 9.81
CA ILE A 175 3.16 1.43 10.43
C ILE A 175 2.55 2.40 9.42
N GLY A 176 3.19 2.55 8.26
CA GLY A 176 2.77 3.50 7.22
C GLY A 176 1.37 3.18 6.68
N ALA A 177 1.12 1.92 6.32
CA ALA A 177 -0.16 1.48 5.76
C ALA A 177 -1.28 1.55 6.79
N SER A 178 -1.02 1.21 8.06
CA SER A 178 -2.02 1.36 9.11
C SER A 178 -2.38 2.82 9.32
N ALA A 179 -1.40 3.71 9.44
CA ALA A 179 -1.64 5.14 9.60
C ALA A 179 -2.39 5.73 8.40
N GLU A 180 -1.96 5.41 7.17
CA GLU A 180 -2.62 5.84 5.94
C GLU A 180 -4.08 5.36 5.87
N CYS A 181 -4.31 4.06 6.07
CA CYS A 181 -5.64 3.46 6.05
C CYS A 181 -6.55 4.05 7.13
N LEU A 182 -6.02 4.34 8.32
CA LEU A 182 -6.78 4.97 9.41
C LEU A 182 -7.17 6.41 9.04
N ILE A 183 -6.28 7.19 8.43
CA ILE A 183 -6.60 8.55 7.96
C ILE A 183 -7.76 8.50 6.96
N PHE A 184 -7.68 7.62 5.96
CA PHE A 184 -8.75 7.47 4.97
C PHE A 184 -10.04 6.94 5.58
N ALA A 185 -9.97 5.95 6.47
CA ALA A 185 -11.14 5.32 7.06
C ALA A 185 -11.89 6.26 8.01
N LEU A 186 -11.17 6.94 8.91
CA LEU A 186 -11.77 7.90 9.83
C LEU A 186 -12.30 9.13 9.08
N GLY A 187 -11.56 9.62 8.07
CA GLY A 187 -12.02 10.71 7.22
C GLY A 187 -13.32 10.35 6.47
N SER A 188 -13.37 9.14 5.90
CA SER A 188 -14.55 8.65 5.19
C SER A 188 -15.74 8.43 6.11
N GLU A 189 -15.54 7.84 7.29
CA GLU A 189 -16.58 7.64 8.31
C GLU A 189 -17.16 8.99 8.77
N LEU A 190 -16.30 9.99 9.01
CA LEU A 190 -16.73 11.33 9.41
C LEU A 190 -17.59 11.98 8.31
N ILE A 191 -17.14 11.93 7.06
CA ILE A 191 -17.89 12.47 5.91
C ILE A 191 -19.23 11.75 5.78
N TRP A 192 -19.25 10.42 5.89
CA TRP A 192 -20.46 9.62 5.77
C TRP A 192 -21.48 9.98 6.86
N ARG A 193 -21.05 10.10 8.12
CA ARG A 193 -21.91 10.53 9.22
C ARG A 193 -22.50 11.91 8.99
N LEU A 194 -21.68 12.86 8.54
CA LEU A 194 -22.14 14.21 8.23
C LEU A 194 -23.17 14.21 7.10
N ILE A 195 -23.02 13.37 6.07
CA ILE A 195 -24.01 13.26 4.98
C ILE A 195 -25.35 12.75 5.52
N VAL A 196 -25.33 11.75 6.41
CA VAL A 196 -26.55 11.17 7.01
C VAL A 196 -27.24 12.16 7.95
N GLU A 197 -26.47 12.92 8.74
CA GLU A 197 -27.01 13.92 9.69
C GLU A 197 -27.47 15.20 8.99
N ASN A 198 -26.69 15.70 8.04
CA ASN A 198 -26.98 16.91 7.28
C ASN A 198 -26.29 16.88 5.91
N LEU A 199 -27.08 16.54 4.89
CA LEU A 199 -26.59 16.39 3.52
C LEU A 199 -25.77 17.60 3.03
N VAL A 200 -26.17 18.83 3.35
CA VAL A 200 -25.48 20.04 2.90
C VAL A 200 -24.11 20.18 3.58
N LEU A 201 -24.03 19.94 4.89
CA LEU A 201 -22.77 19.97 5.62
C LEU A 201 -21.84 18.83 5.19
N GLY A 202 -22.36 17.61 5.03
CA GLY A 202 -21.59 16.46 4.57
C GLY A 202 -21.00 16.67 3.18
N LEU A 203 -21.81 17.15 2.22
CA LEU A 203 -21.32 17.48 0.88
C LEU A 203 -20.32 18.65 0.91
N GLY A 204 -20.55 19.65 1.77
CA GLY A 204 -19.63 20.77 1.96
C GLY A 204 -18.25 20.32 2.45
N VAL A 205 -18.20 19.44 3.44
CA VAL A 205 -16.94 18.87 3.95
C VAL A 205 -16.27 17.97 2.91
N ALA A 206 -17.02 17.12 2.22
CA ALA A 206 -16.48 16.28 1.15
C ALA A 206 -15.82 17.13 0.04
N LEU A 207 -16.51 18.19 -0.41
CA LEU A 207 -15.96 19.13 -1.40
C LEU A 207 -14.72 19.85 -0.87
N ALA A 208 -14.73 20.31 0.39
CA ALA A 208 -13.57 20.97 0.99
C ALA A 208 -12.35 20.05 1.04
N VAL A 209 -12.52 18.77 1.39
CA VAL A 209 -11.43 17.77 1.40
C VAL A 209 -10.90 17.52 -0.01
N ILE A 210 -11.78 17.38 -1.01
CA ILE A 210 -11.37 17.22 -2.42
C ILE A 210 -10.59 18.46 -2.89
N ILE A 211 -11.08 19.66 -2.61
CA ILE A 211 -10.43 20.92 -2.99
C ILE A 211 -9.07 21.03 -2.29
N ALA A 212 -8.98 20.74 -1.00
CA ALA A 212 -7.71 20.75 -0.27
C ALA A 212 -6.70 19.75 -0.86
N GLY A 213 -7.17 18.54 -1.23
CA GLY A 213 -6.36 17.54 -1.93
C GLY A 213 -5.85 18.03 -3.28
N ILE A 214 -6.71 18.68 -4.08
CA ILE A 214 -6.34 19.29 -5.37
C ILE A 214 -5.32 20.41 -5.16
N ILE A 215 -5.54 21.29 -4.18
CA ILE A 215 -4.61 22.39 -3.87
C ILE A 215 -3.25 21.84 -3.45
N LEU A 216 -3.21 20.83 -2.57
CA LEU A 216 -1.99 20.15 -2.18
C LEU A 216 -1.30 19.53 -3.38
N TYR A 217 -2.02 18.78 -4.21
CA TYR A 217 -1.48 18.18 -5.43
C TYR A 217 -0.89 19.23 -6.37
N LEU A 218 -1.58 20.34 -6.60
CA LEU A 218 -1.10 21.43 -7.46
C LEU A 218 0.10 22.16 -6.83
N ALA A 219 0.11 22.37 -5.51
CA ALA A 219 1.23 22.98 -4.80
C ALA A 219 2.47 22.08 -4.87
N PHE A 220 2.32 20.78 -4.64
CA PHE A 220 3.39 19.79 -4.82
C PHE A 220 3.87 19.76 -6.28
N ARG A 221 2.96 19.78 -7.26
CA ARG A 221 3.31 19.80 -8.69
C ARG A 221 4.04 21.08 -9.11
N ARG A 222 3.65 22.25 -8.57
CA ARG A 222 4.31 23.54 -8.83
C ARG A 222 5.71 23.55 -8.24
N ARG A 223 5.85 23.17 -6.96
CA ARG A 223 7.15 23.07 -6.29
C ARG A 223 8.08 22.07 -6.98
N PHE A 224 7.53 20.98 -7.52
CA PHE A 224 8.29 20.01 -8.31
C PHE A 224 8.77 20.60 -9.64
N ARG A 225 7.97 21.46 -10.28
CA ARG A 225 8.32 22.14 -11.54
C ARG A 225 9.37 23.26 -11.33
N GLU A 226 9.30 23.98 -10.22
CA GLU A 226 10.26 25.04 -9.83
C GLU A 226 11.65 24.49 -9.47
N LEU A 227 11.76 23.23 -9.04
CA LEU A 227 13.04 22.59 -8.72
C LEU A 227 13.73 21.93 -9.93
N HIS A 228 13.08 21.91 -11.11
CA HIS A 228 13.56 21.23 -12.32
C HIS A 228 13.47 22.11 -13.59
N GLY A 229 13.21 23.40 -13.44
CA GLY A 229 13.39 24.42 -14.48
C GLY A 229 14.60 25.28 -14.14
#